data_AF-A0A3A6H1A3-F1
#
_entry.id   AF-A0A3A6H1A3-F1
#
_cell.length_a   1.000
_cell.length_b   1.000
_cell.length_c   1.000
_cell.angle_alpha   90.00
_cell.angle_beta   90.00
_cell.angle_gamma   90.00
#
_symmetry.space_group_name_H-M   'P 1'
#
loop_
_entity.id
_entity.type
_entity.pdbx_description
1 polymer ?
#
loop_
_entity_poly.entity_id
_entity_poly.type
_entity_poly.pdbx_seq_one_letter_code
_entity_poly.pdbx_strand_id
1 'polypeptide(L)'
;MIDLSEGYIGSSCVVKAKNNDLLMMGTLHRIKTSFIDISSTRNELPVISYNLFVKVEVYNARLGFRVLIGRVYISNQELIRIIDLNEATNDERREYFRISTRRDGIIFNLTHQQPDGTIKEYQDFKVSLVDISLGGLMFRTKEVLGVGETFSIVIPAMKENMLYECTIRRSVEKPENYIGYGCEFSEMTNLQEDILYRYILRCQNEQLKRIR
;
A
#
# COMPACT_ATOMS: atom_id res chain seq x y z
N MET A 1 6.97 -0.08 26.40
CA MET A 1 6.03 -1.20 26.59
C MET A 1 4.90 -0.96 25.62
N ILE A 2 4.63 -1.87 24.70
CA ILE A 2 3.60 -1.66 23.67
C ILE A 2 2.21 -1.89 24.24
N ASP A 3 1.30 -0.96 23.94
CA ASP A 3 -0.14 -1.09 24.18
C ASP A 3 -0.88 -1.38 22.86
N LEU A 4 -0.53 -2.51 22.24
CA LEU A 4 -1.20 -2.99 21.03
C LEU A 4 -2.29 -3.97 21.44
N SER A 5 -3.54 -3.61 21.18
CA SER A 5 -4.71 -4.45 21.48
C SER A 5 -4.63 -5.81 20.79
N GLU A 6 -5.05 -6.89 21.49
CA GLU A 6 -5.17 -8.23 20.90
C GLU A 6 -6.16 -8.28 19.72
N GLY A 7 -7.03 -7.26 19.56
CA GLY A 7 -7.89 -7.12 18.38
C GLY A 7 -7.14 -6.92 17.05
N TYR A 8 -5.84 -6.65 17.10
CA TYR A 8 -4.97 -6.63 15.92
C TYR A 8 -4.50 -8.02 15.48
N ILE A 9 -4.73 -9.09 16.25
CA ILE A 9 -4.42 -10.46 15.79
C ILE A 9 -5.21 -10.76 14.51
N GLY A 10 -4.55 -11.36 13.53
CA GLY A 10 -5.10 -11.57 12.18
C GLY A 10 -4.88 -10.38 11.23
N SER A 11 -4.35 -9.26 11.72
CA SER A 11 -4.04 -8.09 10.88
C SER A 11 -2.88 -8.36 9.94
N SER A 12 -2.93 -7.74 8.77
CA SER A 12 -1.83 -7.82 7.81
C SER A 12 -0.67 -6.96 8.27
N CYS A 13 0.55 -7.48 8.17
CA CYS A 13 1.77 -6.84 8.65
C CYS A 13 2.82 -6.77 7.55
N VAL A 14 3.52 -5.64 7.49
CA VAL A 14 4.68 -5.44 6.62
C VAL A 14 5.89 -5.20 7.50
N VAL A 15 6.93 -6.01 7.34
CA VAL A 15 8.20 -5.83 8.05
C VAL A 15 9.21 -5.23 7.08
N LYS A 16 9.79 -4.09 7.46
CA LYS A 16 10.76 -3.33 6.68
C LYS A 16 12.05 -3.13 7.46
N ALA A 17 13.16 -2.99 6.74
CA ALA A 17 14.41 -2.52 7.31
C ALA A 17 14.34 -1.00 7.58
N LYS A 18 15.35 -0.48 8.29
CA LYS A 18 15.46 0.95 8.65
C LYS A 18 15.44 1.89 7.43
N ASN A 19 15.96 1.45 6.29
CA ASN A 19 15.96 2.19 5.03
C ASN A 19 14.61 2.09 4.27
N ASN A 20 13.57 1.54 4.89
CA ASN A 20 12.26 1.23 4.32
C ASN A 20 12.24 0.13 3.24
N ASP A 21 13.36 -0.58 3.06
CA ASP A 21 13.36 -1.76 2.20
C ASP A 21 12.46 -2.84 2.82
N LEU A 22 11.65 -3.44 1.97
CA LEU A 22 10.77 -4.52 2.36
C LEU A 22 11.58 -5.78 2.69
N LEU A 23 11.36 -6.33 3.88
CA LEU A 23 11.94 -7.60 4.28
C LEU A 23 10.94 -8.75 4.09
N MET A 24 9.72 -8.59 4.60
CA MET A 24 8.67 -9.60 4.49
C MET A 24 7.27 -9.03 4.73
N MET A 25 6.27 -9.88 4.49
CA MET A 25 4.88 -9.65 4.88
C MET A 25 4.28 -10.90 5.50
N GLY A 26 3.38 -10.69 6.44
CA GLY A 26 2.68 -11.77 7.11
C GLY A 26 1.44 -11.28 7.84
N THR A 27 0.92 -12.14 8.69
CA THR A 27 -0.23 -11.88 9.53
C THR A 27 0.24 -11.86 10.98
N LEU A 28 -0.25 -10.89 11.74
CA LEU A 28 0.00 -10.83 13.17
C LEU A 28 -0.65 -12.04 13.84
N HIS A 29 0.16 -12.95 14.33
CA HIS A 29 -0.32 -14.21 14.89
C HIS A 29 -0.49 -14.12 16.40
N ARG A 30 0.43 -13.42 17.08
CA ARG A 30 0.42 -13.30 18.53
C ARG A 30 0.92 -11.93 18.95
N ILE A 31 0.26 -11.35 19.94
CA ILE A 31 0.69 -10.13 20.62
C ILE A 31 0.91 -10.47 22.10
N LYS A 32 2.06 -10.07 22.63
CA LYS A 32 2.37 -10.06 24.07
C LYS A 32 3.10 -8.77 24.41
N THR A 33 3.14 -8.46 25.70
CA THR A 33 3.73 -7.21 26.22
C THR A 33 5.17 -6.97 25.77
N SER A 34 5.94 -8.04 25.56
CA SER A 34 7.36 -7.98 25.18
C SER A 34 7.64 -8.36 23.73
N PHE A 35 6.69 -8.94 23.01
CA PHE A 35 6.92 -9.43 21.65
C PHE A 35 5.65 -9.54 20.82
N ILE A 36 5.85 -9.54 19.50
CA ILE A 36 4.86 -9.98 18.53
C ILE A 36 5.41 -11.14 17.70
N ASP A 37 4.54 -12.05 17.32
CA ASP A 37 4.82 -13.07 16.31
C ASP A 37 4.05 -12.75 15.04
N ILE A 38 4.76 -12.74 13.92
CA ILE A 38 4.19 -12.60 12.58
C ILE A 38 4.47 -13.91 11.85
N SER A 39 3.43 -14.52 11.28
CA SER A 39 3.55 -15.73 10.48
C SER A 39 3.00 -15.49 9.08
N SER A 40 3.26 -16.39 8.15
CA SER A 40 2.64 -16.36 6.83
C SER A 40 1.81 -17.62 6.63
N THR A 41 0.56 -17.45 6.22
CA THR A 41 -0.36 -18.57 5.92
C THR A 41 -0.24 -19.08 4.49
N ARG A 42 0.53 -18.39 3.63
CA ARG A 42 0.53 -18.65 2.18
C ARG A 42 1.90 -18.98 1.60
N ASN A 43 2.99 -18.60 2.27
CA ASN A 43 4.37 -18.71 1.79
C ASN A 43 5.33 -19.00 2.95
N GLU A 44 6.47 -19.65 2.64
CA GLU A 44 7.62 -19.66 3.54
C GLU A 44 8.16 -18.24 3.73
N LEU A 45 8.43 -17.88 4.98
CA LEU A 45 9.04 -16.61 5.33
C LEU A 45 10.54 -16.61 5.01
N PRO A 46 11.10 -15.49 4.53
CA PRO A 46 12.53 -15.34 4.42
C PRO A 46 13.16 -15.36 5.82
N VAL A 47 14.34 -15.98 5.94
CA VAL A 47 15.14 -15.91 7.16
C VAL A 47 15.81 -14.53 7.23
N ILE A 48 15.43 -13.76 8.23
CA ILE A 48 15.93 -12.40 8.50
C ILE A 48 16.96 -12.48 9.63
N SER A 49 18.06 -11.74 9.50
CA SER A 49 19.14 -11.75 10.48
C SER A 49 18.67 -11.39 11.90
N TYR A 50 19.18 -12.13 12.87
CA TYR A 50 19.01 -11.84 14.30
C TYR A 50 19.43 -10.40 14.64
N ASN A 51 18.70 -9.76 15.56
CA ASN A 51 18.90 -8.41 16.06
C ASN A 51 18.79 -7.30 14.98
N LEU A 52 18.30 -7.62 13.78
CA LEU A 52 18.03 -6.62 12.76
C LEU A 52 16.93 -5.66 13.25
N PHE A 53 17.19 -4.37 13.13
CA PHE A 53 16.23 -3.33 13.47
C PHE A 53 15.19 -3.20 12.36
N VAL A 54 13.92 -3.33 12.73
CA VAL A 54 12.82 -3.40 11.78
C VAL A 54 11.68 -2.46 12.14
N LYS A 55 11.02 -1.97 11.10
CA LYS A 55 9.74 -1.26 11.19
C LYS A 55 8.64 -2.22 10.77
N VAL A 56 7.61 -2.35 11.60
CA VAL A 56 6.45 -3.21 11.40
C VAL A 56 5.24 -2.32 11.21
N GLU A 57 4.67 -2.34 10.02
CA GLU A 57 3.45 -1.63 9.66
C GLU A 57 2.28 -2.63 9.76
N VAL A 58 1.34 -2.37 10.67
CA VAL A 58 0.18 -3.23 10.96
C VAL A 58 -1.09 -2.56 10.43
N TYR A 59 -1.82 -3.30 9.60
CA TYR A 59 -3.02 -2.84 8.91
C TYR A 59 -4.25 -3.59 9.39
N ASN A 60 -5.18 -2.89 10.02
CA ASN A 60 -6.46 -3.43 10.45
C ASN A 60 -7.62 -2.55 9.95
N ALA A 61 -8.57 -3.14 9.23
CA ALA A 61 -9.70 -2.40 8.65
C ALA A 61 -10.63 -1.77 9.71
N ARG A 62 -10.66 -2.29 10.95
CA ARG A 62 -11.54 -1.81 12.02
C ARG A 62 -10.82 -0.93 13.04
N LEU A 63 -9.61 -1.31 13.42
CA LEU A 63 -8.83 -0.65 14.47
C LEU A 63 -7.86 0.41 13.91
N GLY A 64 -7.68 0.43 12.60
CA GLY A 64 -6.83 1.37 11.89
C GLY A 64 -5.40 0.87 11.73
N PHE A 65 -4.52 1.83 11.45
CA PHE A 65 -3.12 1.60 11.13
C PHE A 65 -2.22 1.80 12.35
N ARG A 66 -1.16 0.98 12.47
CA ARG A 66 -0.13 1.11 13.52
C ARG A 66 1.26 0.88 12.96
N VAL A 67 2.22 1.62 13.49
CA VAL A 67 3.65 1.44 13.18
C VAL A 67 4.39 1.09 14.45
N LEU A 68 5.00 -0.09 14.45
CA LEU A 68 5.84 -0.57 15.51
C LEU A 68 7.28 -0.60 15.03
N ILE A 69 8.21 -0.41 15.94
CA ILE A 69 9.63 -0.52 15.70
C ILE A 69 10.18 -1.51 16.72
N GLY A 70 11.00 -2.43 16.26
CA GLY A 70 11.58 -3.45 17.14
C GLY A 70 12.78 -4.14 16.53
N ARG A 71 13.16 -5.26 17.13
CA ARG A 71 14.31 -6.07 16.74
C ARG A 71 13.89 -7.50 16.47
N VAL A 72 14.42 -8.08 15.40
CA VAL A 72 14.21 -9.50 15.08
C VAL A 72 14.88 -10.36 16.14
N TYR A 73 14.12 -11.22 16.81
CA TYR A 73 14.63 -12.16 17.81
C TYR A 73 14.69 -13.59 17.28
N ILE A 74 13.62 -14.04 16.61
CA ILE A 74 13.56 -15.35 15.94
C ILE A 74 13.09 -15.09 14.53
N SER A 75 13.70 -15.72 13.54
CA SER A 75 13.20 -15.76 12.17
C SER A 75 13.50 -17.12 11.57
N ASN A 76 12.44 -17.82 11.18
CA ASN A 76 12.51 -19.06 10.43
C ASN A 76 11.46 -19.02 9.31
N GLN A 77 11.29 -20.12 8.58
CA GLN A 77 10.35 -20.20 7.46
C GLN A 77 8.86 -20.09 7.88
N GLU A 78 8.54 -20.25 9.16
CA GLU A 78 7.16 -20.28 9.66
C GLU A 78 6.77 -18.99 10.39
N LEU A 79 7.70 -18.41 11.16
CA LEU A 79 7.44 -17.27 12.02
C LEU A 79 8.65 -16.32 12.12
N ILE A 80 8.33 -15.05 12.33
CA ILE A 80 9.25 -14.05 12.85
C ILE A 80 8.73 -13.53 14.19
N ARG A 81 9.61 -13.50 15.20
CA ARG A 81 9.37 -12.86 16.49
C ARG A 81 10.12 -11.55 16.54
N ILE A 82 9.41 -10.49 16.91
CA ILE A 82 9.97 -9.15 17.07
C ILE A 82 9.82 -8.73 18.53
N ILE A 83 10.93 -8.29 19.13
CA ILE A 83 11.04 -7.84 20.53
C ILE A 83 11.45 -6.36 20.60
N ASP A 84 11.63 -5.84 21.82
CA ASP A 84 12.02 -4.45 22.11
C ASP A 84 11.14 -3.43 21.39
N LEU A 85 9.86 -3.77 21.37
CA LEU A 85 8.86 -3.08 20.61
C LEU A 85 8.55 -1.71 21.19
N ASN A 86 8.52 -0.71 20.32
CA ASN A 86 8.03 0.63 20.59
C ASN A 86 7.09 1.04 19.48
N GLU A 87 6.01 1.73 19.82
CA GLU A 87 5.15 2.35 18.82
C GLU A 87 5.85 3.60 18.29
N ALA A 88 6.00 3.72 16.97
CA ALA A 88 6.49 4.95 16.39
C ALA A 88 5.41 6.02 16.62
N THR A 89 5.76 7.13 17.26
CA THR A 89 4.85 8.27 17.41
C THR A 89 4.35 8.69 16.03
N ASN A 90 3.02 8.86 15.92
CA ASN A 90 2.14 9.04 14.75
C ASN A 90 2.51 10.09 13.66
N ASP A 91 3.78 10.40 13.43
CA ASP A 91 4.18 11.25 12.29
C ASP A 91 4.13 10.50 10.95
N GLU A 92 4.00 9.17 10.94
CA GLU A 92 3.60 8.42 9.75
C GLU A 92 2.07 8.43 9.57
N ARG A 93 1.53 9.52 9.00
CA ARG A 93 0.09 9.75 8.72
C ARG A 93 -0.56 8.82 7.68
N ARG A 94 0.06 7.69 7.30
CA ARG A 94 -0.38 6.88 6.16
C ARG A 94 -1.02 5.59 6.61
N GLU A 95 -2.34 5.49 6.44
CA GLU A 95 -3.11 4.33 6.88
C GLU A 95 -2.87 3.06 6.07
N TYR A 96 -2.26 3.15 4.87
CA TYR A 96 -2.11 2.02 3.94
C TYR A 96 -0.71 1.91 3.33
N PHE A 97 -0.22 0.67 3.19
CA PHE A 97 1.04 0.33 2.55
C PHE A 97 0.99 0.67 1.06
N ARG A 98 2.00 1.39 0.57
CA ARG A 98 2.17 1.69 -0.86
C ARG A 98 3.24 0.82 -1.48
N ILE A 99 2.90 0.24 -2.62
CA ILE A 99 3.86 -0.44 -3.48
C ILE A 99 4.12 0.39 -4.73
N SER A 100 5.40 0.63 -5.04
CA SER A 100 5.74 1.25 -6.32
C SER A 100 5.36 0.31 -7.46
N THR A 101 4.81 0.85 -8.53
CA THR A 101 4.46 0.09 -9.73
C THR A 101 4.73 0.96 -10.95
N ARG A 102 5.02 0.33 -12.09
CA ARG A 102 5.16 1.01 -13.39
C ARG A 102 4.14 0.48 -14.39
N ARG A 103 3.09 -0.16 -13.90
CA ARG A 103 2.02 -0.72 -14.74
C ARG A 103 1.06 0.38 -15.14
N ASP A 104 0.30 0.11 -16.20
CA ASP A 104 -0.69 1.06 -16.70
C ASP A 104 -2.02 0.92 -15.96
N GLY A 105 -2.75 2.03 -15.89
CA GLY A 105 -4.15 2.12 -15.51
C GLY A 105 -4.97 2.75 -16.64
N ILE A 106 -6.26 2.44 -16.66
CA ILE A 106 -7.21 2.99 -17.64
C ILE A 106 -8.29 3.74 -16.87
N ILE A 107 -8.35 5.06 -17.09
CA ILE A 107 -9.29 5.98 -16.46
C ILE A 107 -10.55 6.15 -17.33
N PHE A 108 -11.71 6.17 -16.68
CA PHE A 108 -13.04 6.35 -17.25
C PHE A 108 -13.77 7.46 -16.53
N ASN A 109 -14.76 8.06 -17.21
CA ASN A 109 -15.69 9.04 -16.65
C ASN A 109 -15.00 10.23 -15.97
N LEU A 110 -13.87 10.69 -16.51
CA LEU A 110 -13.19 11.88 -16.03
C LEU A 110 -13.60 13.09 -16.88
N THR A 111 -14.12 14.12 -16.23
CA THR A 111 -14.42 15.42 -16.83
C THR A 111 -13.44 16.46 -16.29
N HIS A 112 -12.84 17.23 -17.20
CA HIS A 112 -11.94 18.32 -16.87
C HIS A 112 -12.44 19.63 -17.48
N GLN A 113 -12.58 20.66 -16.66
CA GLN A 113 -12.92 22.00 -17.13
C GLN A 113 -11.65 22.75 -17.52
N GLN A 114 -11.55 23.10 -18.80
CA GLN A 114 -10.42 23.84 -19.34
C GLN A 114 -10.49 25.34 -19.01
N PRO A 115 -9.35 26.07 -19.07
CA PRO A 115 -9.33 27.50 -18.80
C PRO A 115 -10.22 28.35 -19.72
N ASP A 116 -10.52 27.86 -20.92
CA ASP A 116 -11.41 28.51 -21.90
C ASP A 116 -12.91 28.25 -21.62
N GLY A 117 -13.22 27.49 -20.57
CA GLY A 117 -14.58 27.13 -20.17
C GLY A 117 -15.13 25.88 -20.87
N THR A 118 -14.36 25.24 -21.77
CA THR A 118 -14.79 23.98 -22.39
C THR A 118 -14.62 22.80 -21.43
N ILE A 119 -15.46 21.78 -21.59
CA ILE A 119 -15.37 20.53 -20.83
C ILE A 119 -14.73 19.47 -21.71
N LYS A 120 -13.61 18.91 -21.25
CA LYS A 120 -12.96 17.77 -21.87
C LYS A 120 -13.34 16.50 -21.13
N GLU A 121 -13.90 15.55 -21.86
CA GLU A 121 -14.26 14.23 -21.34
C GLU A 121 -13.20 13.21 -21.72
N TYR A 122 -12.83 12.39 -20.75
CA TYR A 122 -11.87 11.31 -20.92
C TYR A 122 -12.58 9.98 -20.69
N GLN A 123 -12.59 9.18 -21.74
CA GLN A 123 -12.91 7.75 -21.70
C GLN A 123 -11.69 6.96 -22.17
N ASP A 124 -11.46 5.79 -21.58
CA ASP A 124 -10.31 4.93 -21.88
C ASP A 124 -8.94 5.64 -21.76
N PHE A 125 -8.81 6.57 -20.82
CA PHE A 125 -7.62 7.39 -20.69
C PHE A 125 -6.48 6.62 -20.01
N LYS A 126 -5.47 6.26 -20.81
CA LYS A 126 -4.31 5.49 -20.34
C LYS A 126 -3.35 6.35 -19.54
N VAL A 127 -3.00 5.88 -18.35
CA VAL A 127 -2.04 6.53 -17.45
C VAL A 127 -1.02 5.53 -16.93
N SER A 128 0.17 6.02 -16.58
CA SER A 128 1.18 5.19 -15.93
C SER A 128 1.07 5.31 -14.42
N LEU A 129 0.87 4.20 -13.73
CA LEU A 129 0.90 4.18 -12.27
C LEU A 129 2.34 4.42 -11.77
N VAL A 130 2.44 5.00 -10.57
CA VAL A 130 3.69 5.27 -9.85
C VAL A 130 3.74 4.44 -8.57
N ASP A 131 2.66 4.48 -7.81
CA ASP A 131 2.46 3.65 -6.62
C ASP A 131 0.96 3.39 -6.38
N ILE A 132 0.67 2.35 -5.58
CA ILE A 132 -0.69 1.97 -5.19
C ILE A 132 -0.72 1.41 -3.77
N SER A 133 -1.79 1.70 -3.05
CA SER A 133 -2.13 1.21 -1.71
C SER A 133 -3.61 0.85 -1.63
N LEU A 134 -4.08 0.36 -0.48
CA LEU A 134 -5.52 0.17 -0.26
C LEU A 134 -6.31 1.49 -0.17
N GLY A 135 -5.69 2.61 0.22
CA GLY A 135 -6.39 3.90 0.31
C GLY A 135 -6.35 4.74 -0.96
N GLY A 136 -5.55 4.35 -1.95
CA GLY A 136 -5.40 5.16 -3.16
C GLY A 136 -4.16 4.82 -3.96
N LEU A 137 -3.94 5.60 -5.02
CA LEU A 137 -2.83 5.43 -5.95
C LEU A 137 -2.24 6.75 -6.37
N MET A 138 -1.04 6.69 -6.95
CA MET A 138 -0.48 7.78 -7.72
C MET A 138 -0.32 7.32 -9.17
N PHE A 139 -0.79 8.15 -10.11
CA PHE A 139 -0.47 8.01 -11.52
C PHE A 139 0.24 9.25 -12.03
N ARG A 140 0.87 9.14 -13.20
CA ARG A 140 1.46 10.28 -13.91
C ARG A 140 0.96 10.36 -15.34
N THR A 141 0.80 11.59 -15.82
CA THR A 141 0.39 11.90 -17.20
C THR A 141 0.95 13.27 -17.62
N LYS A 142 0.87 13.58 -18.91
CA LYS A 142 1.17 14.93 -19.45
C LYS A 142 -0.07 15.83 -19.50
N GLU A 143 -1.26 15.25 -19.35
CA GLU A 143 -2.51 16.02 -19.28
C GLU A 143 -2.61 16.79 -17.96
N VAL A 144 -3.11 18.01 -18.05
CA VAL A 144 -3.45 18.83 -16.88
C VAL A 144 -4.84 18.44 -16.42
N LEU A 145 -4.97 18.09 -15.14
CA LEU A 145 -6.20 17.65 -14.48
C LEU A 145 -6.39 18.45 -13.20
N GLY A 146 -7.63 18.51 -12.71
CA GLY A 146 -8.03 19.28 -11.53
C GLY A 146 -8.00 18.48 -10.23
N VAL A 147 -7.56 19.11 -9.14
CA VAL A 147 -7.78 18.56 -7.78
C VAL A 147 -9.26 18.62 -7.45
N GLY A 148 -9.80 17.53 -6.91
CA GLY A 148 -11.22 17.34 -6.61
C GLY A 148 -11.99 16.60 -7.71
N GLU A 149 -11.40 16.43 -8.90
CA GLU A 149 -12.03 15.66 -9.97
C GLU A 149 -12.12 14.18 -9.61
N THR A 150 -13.22 13.55 -9.99
CA THR A 150 -13.52 12.15 -9.74
C THR A 150 -13.46 11.34 -11.02
N PHE A 151 -13.06 10.08 -10.91
CA PHE A 151 -12.99 9.17 -12.05
C PHE A 151 -13.08 7.72 -11.59
N SER A 152 -13.35 6.81 -12.53
CA SER A 152 -13.22 5.37 -12.28
C SER A 152 -11.95 4.85 -12.95
N ILE A 153 -11.25 3.90 -12.32
CA ILE A 153 -10.05 3.30 -12.89
C ILE A 153 -10.11 1.79 -12.88
N VAL A 154 -9.64 1.18 -13.97
CA VAL A 154 -9.28 -0.24 -14.04
C VAL A 154 -7.77 -0.37 -14.08
N ILE A 155 -7.25 -1.37 -13.37
CA ILE A 155 -5.83 -1.74 -13.41
C ILE A 155 -5.73 -3.09 -14.12
N PRO A 156 -5.48 -3.13 -15.45
CA PRO A 156 -5.57 -4.36 -16.23
C PRO A 156 -4.72 -5.51 -15.70
N ALA A 157 -3.61 -5.17 -15.06
CA ALA A 157 -2.73 -6.15 -14.45
C ALA A 157 -3.44 -6.99 -13.37
N MET A 158 -4.46 -6.49 -12.69
CA MET A 158 -5.23 -7.24 -11.68
C MET A 158 -5.93 -8.49 -12.25
N LYS A 159 -6.07 -8.60 -13.58
CA LYS A 159 -6.82 -9.65 -14.31
C LYS A 159 -8.32 -9.66 -14.05
N GLU A 160 -8.77 -9.00 -12.98
CA GLU A 160 -10.17 -8.72 -12.70
C GLU A 160 -10.46 -7.30 -13.21
N ASN A 161 -11.49 -7.15 -14.06
CA ASN A 161 -11.91 -5.85 -14.63
C ASN A 161 -12.68 -5.01 -13.59
N MET A 162 -12.14 -4.93 -12.37
CA MET A 162 -12.74 -4.22 -11.26
C MET A 162 -12.53 -2.72 -11.44
N LEU A 163 -13.62 -1.97 -11.31
CA LEU A 163 -13.60 -0.51 -11.30
C LEU A 163 -13.41 -0.01 -9.87
N TYR A 164 -12.53 0.97 -9.71
CA TYR A 164 -12.31 1.68 -8.46
C TYR A 164 -12.62 3.16 -8.68
N GLU A 165 -13.55 3.70 -7.91
CA GLU A 165 -13.81 5.14 -7.91
C GLU A 165 -12.72 5.88 -7.15
N CYS A 166 -12.27 6.99 -7.72
CA CYS A 166 -11.14 7.75 -7.24
C CYS A 166 -11.46 9.24 -7.23
N THR A 167 -10.87 9.96 -6.29
CA THR A 167 -10.82 11.43 -6.30
C THR A 167 -9.38 11.92 -6.35
N ILE A 168 -9.08 12.87 -7.23
CA ILE A 168 -7.76 13.53 -7.26
C ILE A 168 -7.64 14.42 -6.02
N ARG A 169 -6.65 14.15 -5.16
CA ARG A 169 -6.43 14.92 -3.92
C ARG A 169 -5.29 15.93 -4.02
N ARG A 170 -4.32 15.68 -4.89
CA ARG A 170 -3.15 16.57 -5.07
C ARG A 170 -2.46 16.31 -6.40
N SER A 171 -1.76 17.33 -6.90
CA SER A 171 -0.80 17.23 -7.99
C SER A 171 0.63 17.43 -7.49
N VAL A 172 1.60 16.88 -8.19
CA VAL A 172 3.04 17.01 -7.91
C VAL A 172 3.77 17.04 -9.25
N GLU A 173 4.67 18.00 -9.44
CA GLU A 173 5.53 18.02 -10.63
C GLU A 173 6.45 16.78 -10.67
N LYS A 174 6.63 16.22 -11.86
CA LYS A 174 7.54 15.10 -12.12
C LYS A 174 8.49 15.48 -13.27
N PRO A 175 9.66 14.81 -13.37
CA PRO A 175 10.57 15.00 -14.48
C PRO A 175 9.91 14.79 -15.85
N GLU A 176 10.53 15.32 -16.90
CA GLU A 176 10.10 15.12 -18.30
C GLU A 176 8.69 15.64 -18.62
N ASN A 177 8.28 16.74 -17.97
CA ASN A 177 6.97 17.38 -18.12
C ASN A 177 5.79 16.47 -17.77
N TYR A 178 6.01 15.47 -16.90
CA TYR A 178 4.91 14.71 -16.31
C TYR A 178 4.36 15.42 -15.07
N ILE A 179 3.07 15.24 -14.84
CA ILE A 179 2.39 15.63 -13.61
C ILE A 179 1.95 14.36 -12.91
N GLY A 180 2.30 14.21 -11.64
CA GLY A 180 1.85 13.13 -10.78
C GLY A 180 0.59 13.53 -10.02
N TYR A 181 -0.45 12.71 -10.08
CA TYR A 181 -1.69 12.92 -9.33
C TYR A 181 -1.81 11.88 -8.24
N GLY A 182 -1.91 12.34 -7.00
CA GLY A 182 -2.21 11.50 -5.85
C GLY A 182 -3.71 11.42 -5.66
N CYS A 183 -4.25 10.21 -5.75
CA CYS A 183 -5.67 9.94 -5.72
C CYS A 183 -6.02 9.08 -4.51
N GLU A 184 -7.23 9.27 -4.01
CA GLU A 184 -7.83 8.47 -2.94
C GLU A 184 -8.96 7.64 -3.52
N PHE A 185 -9.07 6.38 -3.09
CA PHE A 185 -10.22 5.55 -3.44
C PHE A 185 -11.45 5.97 -2.64
N SER A 186 -12.61 6.00 -3.28
CA SER A 186 -13.89 6.08 -2.59
C SER A 186 -14.14 4.79 -1.77
N GLU A 187 -15.22 4.75 -1.00
CA GLU A 187 -15.61 3.54 -0.26
C GLU A 187 -15.66 2.32 -1.18
N MET A 188 -14.96 1.26 -0.76
CA MET A 188 -14.87 0.01 -1.51
C MET A 188 -15.74 -1.07 -0.88
N THR A 189 -16.24 -1.96 -1.72
CA THR A 189 -16.79 -3.24 -1.25
C THR A 189 -15.67 -4.15 -0.72
N ASN A 190 -16.00 -5.06 0.20
CA ASN A 190 -15.04 -6.07 0.71
C ASN A 190 -14.35 -6.87 -0.41
N LEU A 191 -15.05 -7.12 -1.53
CA LEU A 191 -14.49 -7.81 -2.69
C LEU A 191 -13.44 -6.94 -3.40
N GLN A 192 -13.74 -5.66 -3.64
CA GLN A 192 -12.80 -4.70 -4.22
C GLN A 192 -11.53 -4.58 -3.38
N GLU A 193 -11.68 -4.48 -2.05
CA GLU A 193 -10.56 -4.45 -1.11
C GLU A 193 -9.72 -5.73 -1.19
N ASP A 194 -10.34 -6.92 -1.18
CA ASP A 194 -9.61 -8.19 -1.24
C ASP A 194 -8.84 -8.36 -2.57
N ILE A 195 -9.46 -8.00 -3.70
CA ILE A 195 -8.79 -8.03 -5.02
C ILE A 195 -7.60 -7.08 -5.05
N LEU A 196 -7.78 -5.86 -4.54
CA LEU A 196 -6.74 -4.85 -4.44
C LEU A 196 -5.60 -5.30 -3.55
N TYR A 197 -5.94 -5.88 -2.41
CA TYR A 197 -4.98 -6.45 -1.49
C TYR A 197 -4.17 -7.58 -2.15
N ARG A 198 -4.83 -8.56 -2.75
CA ARG A 198 -4.17 -9.67 -3.49
C ARG A 198 -3.25 -9.15 -4.59
N TYR A 199 -3.66 -8.11 -5.30
CA TYR A 199 -2.85 -7.48 -6.33
C TYR A 199 -1.57 -6.82 -5.77
N ILE A 200 -1.69 -6.05 -4.70
CA ILE A 200 -0.56 -5.41 -4.02
C ILE A 200 0.45 -6.46 -3.57
N LEU A 201 -0.01 -7.54 -2.94
CA LEU A 201 0.84 -8.68 -2.53
C LEU A 201 1.56 -9.32 -3.73
N ARG A 202 0.89 -9.45 -4.88
CA ARG A 202 1.52 -10.02 -6.08
C ARG A 202 2.61 -9.11 -6.65
N CYS A 203 2.34 -7.80 -6.77
CA CYS A 203 3.33 -6.82 -7.22
C CYS A 203 4.61 -6.88 -6.37
N GLN A 204 4.43 -7.11 -5.08
CA GLN A 204 5.50 -7.18 -4.10
C GLN A 204 6.36 -8.43 -4.26
N ASN A 205 5.73 -9.59 -4.39
CA ASN A 205 6.45 -10.84 -4.63
C ASN A 205 7.29 -10.76 -5.92
N GLU A 206 6.80 -10.06 -6.94
CA GLU A 206 7.56 -9.81 -8.16
C GLU A 206 8.78 -8.89 -7.93
N GLN A 207 8.69 -7.90 -7.05
CA GLN A 207 9.82 -7.04 -6.69
C GLN A 207 10.88 -7.81 -5.92
N LEU A 208 10.49 -8.61 -4.92
CA LEU A 208 11.42 -9.43 -4.14
C LEU A 208 12.19 -10.44 -5.01
N LYS A 209 11.54 -11.01 -6.03
CA LYS A 209 12.19 -11.91 -7.01
C LYS A 209 13.22 -11.23 -7.89
N ARG A 210 13.20 -9.90 -8.04
CA ARG A 210 14.17 -9.15 -8.87
C ARG A 210 15.44 -8.77 -8.11
N ILE A 211 15.41 -8.84 -6.78
CA ILE A 211 16.52 -8.47 -5.89
C ILE A 211 17.38 -9.69 -5.54
N ARG A 212 16.81 -10.90 -5.64
CA ARG A 212 17.54 -12.18 -5.54
C ARG A 212 18.16 -12.54 -6.88
#